data_AF-A0A832L9K4-F1
#
_entry.id   AF-A0A832L9K4-F1
#
_cell.length_a   1.000
_cell.length_b   1.000
_cell.length_c   1.000
_cell.angle_alpha   90.00
_cell.angle_beta   90.00
_cell.angle_gamma   90.00
#
_symmetry.space_group_name_H-M   'P 1'
#
loop_
_entity.id
_entity.type
_entity.pdbx_description
1 polymer ?
#
loop_
_entity_poly.entity_id
_entity_poly.type
_entity_poly.pdbx_seq_one_letter_code
_entity_poly.pdbx_strand_id
1 'polypeptide(L)'
;MTIDDRLFSYRRIKQDIIMEVAGIFRDSHHVNMATPERAFLDILYLNKEFCFDNLKPLDKQKIDKIIPAYKSISLQKRVHKLFYDAGYKQA
;
A
#
# COMPACT_ATOMS: atom_id res chain seq x y z
N MET A 1 -15.44 -0.58 -16.27
CA MET A 1 -15.73 -1.40 -17.47
C MET A 1 -16.19 -2.76 -16.98
N THR A 2 -17.30 -3.28 -17.48
CA THR A 2 -17.77 -4.62 -17.10
C THR A 2 -17.52 -5.57 -18.26
N ILE A 3 -16.79 -6.66 -18.01
CA ILE A 3 -16.53 -7.75 -18.97
C ILE A 3 -16.89 -9.04 -18.24
N ASP A 4 -17.74 -9.89 -18.84
CA ASP A 4 -18.17 -11.16 -18.25
C ASP A 4 -18.62 -11.03 -16.78
N ASP A 5 -19.51 -10.05 -16.52
CA ASP A 5 -20.04 -9.71 -15.19
C ASP A 5 -18.99 -9.29 -14.14
N ARG A 6 -17.75 -8.98 -14.57
CA ARG A 6 -16.67 -8.49 -13.70
C ARG A 6 -16.42 -7.02 -13.93
N LEU A 7 -16.48 -6.23 -12.84
CA LEU A 7 -16.16 -4.82 -12.88
C LEU A 7 -14.65 -4.59 -12.81
N PHE A 8 -14.10 -4.05 -13.89
CA PHE A 8 -12.73 -3.54 -13.97
C PHE A 8 -12.71 -2.03 -13.76
N SER A 9 -11.88 -1.60 -12.80
CA SER A 9 -11.61 -0.20 -12.54
C SER A 9 -10.12 0.08 -12.67
N TYR A 10 -9.75 1.08 -13.47
CA TYR A 10 -8.40 1.60 -13.52
C TYR A 10 -8.28 2.79 -12.57
N ARG A 11 -7.24 2.77 -11.72
CA ARG A 11 -6.91 3.85 -10.78
C ARG A 11 -5.42 4.10 -10.87
N ARG A 12 -5.03 5.37 -10.80
CA ARG A 12 -3.63 5.79 -10.91
C ARG A 12 -3.22 6.61 -9.71
N ILE A 13 -2.07 6.26 -9.12
CA ILE A 13 -1.42 7.04 -8.07
C ILE A 13 -0.73 8.27 -8.70
N LYS A 14 -0.50 9.33 -7.92
CA LYS A 14 0.21 10.51 -8.44
C LYS A 14 1.57 10.13 -9.04
N GLN A 15 1.94 10.85 -10.09
CA GLN A 15 3.11 10.51 -10.90
C GLN A 15 4.42 10.55 -10.12
N ASP A 16 4.58 11.51 -9.21
CA ASP A 16 5.77 11.60 -8.35
C ASP A 16 5.92 10.38 -7.44
N ILE A 17 4.81 9.86 -6.89
CA ILE A 17 4.81 8.64 -6.06
C ILE A 17 5.03 7.37 -6.91
N ILE A 18 4.52 7.33 -8.15
CA ILE A 18 4.73 6.19 -9.06
C ILE A 18 6.22 6.04 -9.44
N MET A 19 6.96 7.14 -9.53
CA MET A 19 8.39 7.10 -9.86
C MET A 19 9.27 6.66 -8.68
N GLU A 20 8.72 6.58 -7.46
CA GLU A 20 9.45 6.12 -6.27
C GLU A 20 9.67 4.61 -6.30
N VAL A 21 10.94 4.21 -6.31
CA VAL A 21 11.36 2.81 -6.36
C VAL A 21 11.34 2.12 -4.99
N ALA A 22 11.10 2.87 -3.92
CA ALA A 22 10.98 2.30 -2.58
C ALA A 22 9.83 1.28 -2.51
N GLY A 23 10.16 0.07 -2.05
CA GLY A 23 9.20 -1.04 -2.01
C GLY A 23 8.85 -1.62 -3.38
N ILE A 24 9.69 -1.41 -4.40
CA ILE A 24 9.61 -2.10 -5.69
C ILE A 24 10.72 -3.13 -5.76
N PHE A 25 10.34 -4.38 -6.00
CA PHE A 25 11.22 -5.48 -6.34
C PHE A 25 11.30 -5.60 -7.86
N ARG A 26 12.52 -5.63 -8.42
CA ARG A 26 12.75 -5.92 -9.83
C ARG A 26 13.30 -7.33 -9.95
N ASP A 27 12.60 -8.17 -10.69
CA ASP A 27 13.06 -9.53 -10.95
C ASP A 27 14.11 -9.58 -12.07
N SER A 28 14.63 -10.78 -12.33
CA SER A 28 15.58 -11.07 -13.41
C SER A 28 15.00 -10.86 -14.82
N HIS A 29 13.68 -10.73 -14.93
CA HIS A 29 12.96 -10.55 -16.20
C HIS A 29 12.54 -9.09 -16.42
N HIS A 30 13.07 -8.14 -15.63
CA HIS A 30 12.77 -6.71 -15.71
C HIS A 30 11.32 -6.35 -15.36
N VAL A 31 10.62 -7.21 -14.61
CA VAL A 31 9.30 -6.92 -14.08
C VAL A 31 9.45 -6.16 -12.77
N ASN A 32 8.80 -5.01 -12.67
CA ASN A 32 8.70 -4.24 -11.42
C ASN A 32 7.45 -4.71 -10.66
N MET A 33 7.65 -5.26 -9.47
CA MET A 33 6.60 -5.74 -8.59
C MET A 33 6.62 -4.96 -7.28
N ALA A 34 5.45 -4.57 -6.78
CA ALA A 34 5.34 -3.98 -5.45
C ALA A 34 5.60 -5.06 -4.38
N THR A 35 6.38 -4.73 -3.35
CA THR A 35 6.41 -5.55 -2.13
C THR A 35 5.04 -5.50 -1.45
N PRO A 36 4.72 -6.45 -0.54
CA PRO A 36 3.46 -6.42 0.19
C PRO A 36 3.18 -5.08 0.89
N GLU A 37 4.21 -4.45 1.45
CA GLU A 37 4.10 -3.14 2.11
C GLU A 37 3.79 -2.01 1.13
N ARG A 38 4.43 -2.04 -0.06
CA ARG A 38 4.14 -1.05 -1.11
C ARG A 38 2.73 -1.20 -1.64
N ALA A 39 2.30 -2.43 -1.92
CA ALA A 39 0.94 -2.72 -2.37
C ALA A 39 -0.12 -2.31 -1.33
N PHE A 40 0.14 -2.56 -0.04
CA PHE A 40 -0.71 -2.11 1.06
C PHE A 40 -0.87 -0.57 1.05
N LEU A 41 0.24 0.17 0.97
CA LEU A 41 0.22 1.62 0.94
C LEU A 41 -0.47 2.18 -0.33
N ASP A 42 -0.21 1.58 -1.50
CA ASP A 42 -0.81 1.95 -2.77
C ASP A 42 -2.35 1.82 -2.70
N ILE A 43 -2.85 0.71 -2.16
CA ILE A 43 -4.29 0.47 -1.99
C ILE A 43 -4.90 1.44 -0.99
N LEU A 44 -4.29 1.65 0.18
CA LEU A 44 -4.83 2.53 1.22
C LEU A 44 -4.77 4.02 0.82
N TYR A 45 -3.82 4.38 -0.04
CA TYR A 45 -3.75 5.70 -0.67
C TYR A 45 -4.91 5.92 -1.64
N LEU A 46 -5.17 4.96 -2.52
CA LEU A 46 -6.23 5.02 -3.54
C LEU A 46 -7.64 4.81 -2.95
N ASN A 47 -7.76 4.03 -1.88
CA ASN A 47 -9.01 3.69 -1.25
C ASN A 47 -8.94 3.94 0.26
N LYS A 48 -9.62 5.00 0.68
CA LYS A 48 -9.62 5.48 2.07
C LYS A 48 -10.31 4.52 3.04
N GLU A 49 -11.24 3.71 2.54
CA GLU A 49 -12.14 2.86 3.33
C GLU A 49 -11.88 1.37 3.07
N PHE A 50 -10.69 1.02 2.58
CA PHE A 50 -10.32 -0.37 2.36
C PHE A 50 -10.08 -1.09 3.70
N CYS A 51 -10.78 -2.20 3.92
CA CYS A 51 -10.59 -3.09 5.06
C CYS A 51 -9.61 -4.20 4.69
N PHE A 52 -8.57 -4.40 5.52
CA PHE A 52 -7.63 -5.49 5.38
C PHE A 52 -7.89 -6.54 6.44
N ASP A 53 -8.08 -7.80 6.03
CA ASP A 53 -8.43 -8.89 6.95
C ASP A 53 -7.21 -9.38 7.76
N ASN A 54 -6.01 -9.29 7.17
CA ASN A 54 -4.78 -9.75 7.83
C ASN A 54 -3.60 -8.83 7.53
N LEU A 55 -3.20 -8.05 8.53
CA LEU A 55 -2.03 -7.17 8.47
C LEU A 55 -0.75 -7.83 9.04
N LYS A 56 -0.84 -9.03 9.63
CA LYS A 56 0.30 -9.70 10.28
C LYS A 56 1.52 -9.93 9.37
N PRO A 57 1.37 -10.25 8.07
CA PRO A 57 2.52 -10.50 7.20
C PRO A 57 3.32 -9.23 6.84
N LEU A 58 2.81 -8.04 7.16
CA LEU A 58 3.43 -6.78 6.77
C LEU A 58 4.51 -6.36 7.76
N ASP A 59 5.67 -5.96 7.23
CA ASP A 59 6.76 -5.42 8.03
C ASP A 59 6.55 -3.92 8.29
N LYS A 60 6.23 -3.57 9.55
CA LYS A 60 6.01 -2.18 9.98
C LYS A 60 7.22 -1.28 9.72
N GLN A 61 8.45 -1.79 9.89
CA GLN A 61 9.65 -0.98 9.65
C GLN A 61 9.82 -0.63 8.17
N LYS A 62 9.47 -1.56 7.26
CA LYS A 62 9.46 -1.27 5.83
C LYS A 62 8.36 -0.28 5.46
N ILE A 63 7.17 -0.42 6.04
CA ILE A 63 6.08 0.55 5.86
C ILE A 63 6.54 1.95 6.25
N ASP A 64 7.13 2.12 7.43
CA ASP A 64 7.58 3.41 7.93
C ASP A 64 8.67 4.04 7.05
N LYS A 65 9.51 3.22 6.40
CA LYS A 65 10.51 3.68 5.42
C LYS A 65 9.89 4.12 4.09
N ILE A 66 8.81 3.49 3.64
CA ILE A 66 8.19 3.75 2.33
C ILE A 66 7.15 4.87 2.41
N ILE A 67 6.38 4.97 3.49
CA ILE A 67 5.24 5.89 3.61
C ILE A 67 5.55 7.38 3.39
N PRO A 68 6.75 7.92 3.66
CA PRO A 68 7.07 9.32 3.36
C PRO A 68 6.98 9.66 1.87
N ALA A 69 7.22 8.68 0.98
CA ALA A 69 7.15 8.84 -0.48
C ALA A 69 5.78 9.34 -0.96
N TYR A 70 4.72 9.05 -0.21
CA TYR A 70 3.34 9.42 -0.56
C TYR A 70 2.98 10.87 -0.23
N LYS A 71 3.81 11.57 0.55
CA LYS A 71 3.63 12.98 0.96
C LYS A 71 2.20 13.27 1.45
N SER A 72 1.61 12.32 2.19
CA SER A 72 0.21 12.37 2.61
C SER A 72 0.08 12.10 4.10
N ILE A 73 -0.13 13.17 4.86
CA ILE A 73 -0.41 13.12 6.31
C ILE A 73 -1.66 12.27 6.58
N SER A 74 -2.65 12.33 5.68
CA SER A 74 -3.88 11.54 5.83
C SER A 74 -3.63 10.03 5.71
N LEU A 75 -2.73 9.59 4.82
CA LEU A 75 -2.33 8.19 4.70
C LEU A 75 -1.58 7.76 5.95
N GLN A 76 -0.63 8.57 6.42
CA GLN A 76 0.13 8.30 7.64
C GLN A 76 -0.77 8.08 8.85
N LYS A 77 -1.79 8.93 9.03
CA LYS A 77 -2.78 8.77 10.11
C LYS A 77 -3.56 7.45 10.01
N ARG A 78 -3.95 7.03 8.80
CA ARG A 78 -4.66 5.75 8.61
C ARG A 78 -3.78 4.55 8.91
N VAL A 79 -2.55 4.56 8.42
CA VAL A 79 -1.56 3.52 8.73
C VAL A 79 -1.33 3.47 10.23
N HIS A 80 -1.21 4.63 10.88
CA HIS A 80 -1.02 4.69 12.32
C HIS A 80 -2.19 4.02 13.07
N LYS A 81 -3.43 4.38 12.69
CA LYS A 81 -4.65 3.81 13.28
C LYS A 81 -4.72 2.28 13.15
N LEU A 82 -4.31 1.74 12.00
CA LEU A 82 -4.35 0.30 11.72
C LEU A 82 -3.34 -0.51 12.57
N PHE A 83 -2.19 0.07 12.89
CA PHE A 83 -1.09 -0.67 13.54
C PHE A 83 -0.82 -0.31 14.99
N TYR A 84 -1.28 0.85 15.46
CA TYR A 84 -0.91 1.40 16.77
C TYR A 84 -2.12 1.79 17.64
N ASP A 85 -3.22 2.31 17.05
CA ASP A 85 -4.43 2.66 17.82
C ASP A 85 -5.34 1.45 18.06
N ALA A 86 -5.53 0.62 17.04
CA ALA A 86 -6.06 -0.72 17.24
C ALA A 86 -4.94 -1.53 17.90
N GLY A 87 -5.12 -1.96 19.15
CA GLY A 87 -4.15 -2.72 19.95
C GLY A 87 -3.75 -4.07 19.35
N TYR A 88 -3.11 -4.06 18.17
CA TYR A 88 -2.47 -5.18 17.51
C TYR A 88 -1.21 -5.53 18.32
N LYS A 89 -1.45 -6.19 19.44
CA LYS A 89 -0.42 -6.91 20.19
C LYS A 89 0.04 -8.06 19.30
N GLN A 90 1.32 -8.04 18.93
CA GLN A 90 1.97 -9.25 18.46
C GLN A 90 2.01 -10.23 19.64
N ALA A 91 1.46 -11.42 19.41
CA ALA A 91 1.73 -12.59 20.25
C ALA A 91 3.10 -13.15 19.90
#